data_AF-A0A918HG30-F1
#
_entry.id   AF-A0A918HG30-F1
#
_cell.length_a   1.000
_cell.length_b   1.000
_cell.length_c   1.000
_cell.angle_alpha   90.00
_cell.angle_beta   90.00
_cell.angle_gamma   90.00
#
_symmetry.space_group_name_H-M   'P 1'
#
loop_
_entity.id
_entity.type
_entity.pdbx_description
1 polymer ?
#
loop_
_entity_poly.entity_id
_entity_poly.type
_entity_poly.pdbx_seq_one_letter_code
_entity_poly.pdbx_strand_id
1 'polypeptide(L)'
;MFGTALAMRAEQADLVEFGWGSAEVPFAPGEPVLEVLKRFRSLGGTYTAKAVRKHYRGHDRVLIVTDEQAAPYEPLPPAELVPAEIPVYTWNLAGYRPAHGPTGPHRHTFGGLTDAAFRMVGLIEAGRVAAWPWTADLDRAVGHGLALPERDLAASEPRS
;
A
#
# COMPACT_ATOMS: atom_id res chain seq x y z
N MET A 1 -8.14 -11.31 -9.16
CA MET A 1 -9.44 -11.25 -8.46
C MET A 1 -9.62 -9.96 -7.67
N PHE A 2 -8.80 -9.71 -6.63
CA PHE A 2 -8.94 -8.53 -5.76
C PHE A 2 -8.96 -7.19 -6.51
N GLY A 3 -8.01 -6.94 -7.41
CA GLY A 3 -7.97 -5.71 -8.22
C GLY A 3 -9.25 -5.50 -9.03
N THR A 4 -9.80 -6.56 -9.63
CA THR A 4 -11.09 -6.53 -10.34
C THR A 4 -12.24 -6.17 -9.42
N ALA A 5 -12.34 -6.81 -8.25
CA ALA A 5 -13.40 -6.53 -7.29
C ALA A 5 -13.35 -5.08 -6.77
N LEU A 6 -12.15 -4.51 -6.59
CA LEU A 6 -12.00 -3.10 -6.22
C LEU A 6 -12.39 -2.15 -7.35
N ALA A 7 -11.94 -2.41 -8.58
CA ALA A 7 -12.29 -1.59 -9.74
C ALA A 7 -13.82 -1.54 -9.93
N MET A 8 -14.50 -2.66 -9.73
CA MET A 8 -15.96 -2.74 -9.83
C MET A 8 -16.73 -2.04 -8.70
N ARG A 9 -16.07 -1.75 -7.57
CA ARG A 9 -16.65 -1.00 -6.45
C ARG A 9 -16.38 0.51 -6.56
N ALA A 10 -15.36 0.90 -7.31
CA ALA A 10 -15.04 2.30 -7.54
C ALA A 10 -16.17 2.99 -8.33
N GLU A 11 -16.36 4.28 -8.08
CA GLU A 11 -17.29 5.10 -8.88
C GLU A 11 -16.86 5.14 -10.36
N GLN A 12 -15.56 5.28 -10.59
CA GLN A 12 -14.93 5.21 -11.90
C GLN A 12 -13.55 4.55 -11.76
N ALA A 13 -13.27 3.54 -12.58
CA ALA A 13 -11.96 2.88 -12.59
C ALA A 13 -11.59 2.36 -13.96
N ASP A 14 -10.31 2.57 -14.32
CA ASP A 14 -9.67 1.87 -15.42
C ASP A 14 -8.96 0.63 -14.86
N LEU A 15 -9.48 -0.56 -15.19
CA LEU A 15 -8.84 -1.82 -14.81
C LEU A 15 -7.78 -2.18 -15.84
N VAL A 16 -6.55 -2.39 -15.40
CA VAL A 16 -5.41 -2.68 -16.28
C VAL A 16 -4.77 -4.01 -15.92
N GLU A 17 -4.54 -4.86 -16.92
CA GLU A 17 -3.62 -6.01 -16.81
C GLU A 17 -2.21 -5.60 -17.27
N PHE A 18 -1.17 -6.16 -16.62
CA PHE A 18 0.21 -5.87 -16.98
C PHE A 18 1.16 -7.05 -16.78
N GLY A 19 2.26 -6.99 -17.52
CA GLY A 19 3.42 -7.89 -17.55
C GLY A 19 4.53 -7.18 -18.34
N TRP A 20 5.04 -7.77 -19.42
CA TRP A 20 5.90 -7.06 -20.39
C TRP A 20 5.11 -6.02 -21.21
N GLY A 21 3.84 -6.33 -21.49
CA GLY A 21 2.85 -5.44 -22.05
C GLY A 21 1.84 -4.99 -21.00
N SER A 22 0.92 -4.12 -21.39
CA SER A 22 -0.24 -3.78 -20.57
C SER A 22 -1.42 -3.33 -21.42
N ALA A 23 -2.62 -3.66 -20.97
CA ALA A 23 -3.88 -3.36 -21.65
C ALA A 23 -4.99 -3.09 -20.63
N GLU A 24 -5.96 -2.27 -21.02
CA GLU A 24 -7.20 -2.14 -20.27
C GLU A 24 -8.02 -3.43 -20.37
N VAL A 25 -8.64 -3.81 -19.26
CA VAL A 25 -9.58 -4.92 -19.15
C VAL A 25 -10.97 -4.32 -18.98
N PRO A 26 -11.81 -4.31 -20.04
CA PRO A 26 -13.13 -3.74 -19.94
C PRO A 26 -14.02 -4.57 -19.00
N PHE A 27 -14.87 -3.86 -18.26
CA PHE A 27 -15.88 -4.44 -17.38
C PHE A 27 -17.10 -3.51 -17.34
N ALA A 28 -18.26 -4.07 -16.98
CA ALA A 28 -19.46 -3.29 -16.72
C ALA A 28 -19.81 -3.32 -15.21
N PRO A 29 -20.43 -2.26 -14.67
CA PRO A 29 -20.98 -2.29 -13.32
C PRO A 29 -21.95 -3.47 -13.14
N GLY A 30 -21.80 -4.21 -12.04
CA GLY A 30 -22.65 -5.37 -11.72
C GLY A 30 -22.32 -6.67 -12.48
N GLU A 31 -21.32 -6.67 -13.36
CA GLU A 31 -20.86 -7.88 -14.05
C GLU A 31 -20.28 -8.92 -13.06
N PRO A 32 -20.43 -10.24 -13.29
CA PRO A 32 -19.80 -11.22 -12.40
C PRO A 32 -18.27 -11.10 -12.48
N VAL A 33 -17.62 -10.91 -11.33
CA VAL A 33 -16.14 -10.77 -11.23
C VAL A 33 -15.41 -11.92 -11.94
N LEU A 34 -15.92 -13.15 -11.83
CA LEU A 34 -15.31 -14.32 -12.47
C LEU A 34 -15.34 -14.25 -14.00
N GLU A 35 -16.34 -13.60 -14.61
CA GLU A 35 -16.39 -13.42 -16.06
C GLU A 35 -15.36 -12.37 -16.51
N VAL A 36 -15.21 -11.28 -15.76
CA VAL A 36 -14.16 -10.28 -16.02
C VAL A 36 -12.77 -10.92 -15.92
N LEU A 37 -12.55 -11.81 -14.95
CA LEU A 37 -11.27 -12.49 -14.76
C LEU A 37 -10.85 -13.37 -15.95
N LYS A 38 -11.80 -13.90 -16.72
CA LYS A 38 -11.50 -14.70 -17.93
C LYS A 38 -10.87 -13.86 -19.05
N ARG A 39 -10.97 -12.53 -18.98
CA ARG A 39 -10.39 -11.61 -19.96
C ARG A 39 -8.90 -11.38 -19.75
N PHE A 40 -8.40 -11.64 -18.54
CA PHE A 40 -6.99 -11.52 -18.22
C PHE A 40 -6.19 -12.59 -18.97
N ARG A 41 -5.01 -12.22 -19.43
CA ARG A 41 -4.10 -13.12 -20.14
C ARG A 41 -2.73 -13.14 -19.48
N SER A 42 -1.96 -14.19 -19.75
CA SER A 42 -0.54 -14.20 -19.39
C SER A 42 0.19 -13.22 -20.31
N LEU A 43 0.74 -12.16 -19.71
CA LEU A 43 1.54 -11.16 -20.42
C LEU A 43 3.05 -11.38 -20.26
N GLY A 44 3.44 -12.38 -19.45
CA GLY A 44 4.82 -12.66 -19.05
C GLY A 44 5.48 -11.51 -18.27
N GLY A 45 6.54 -11.79 -17.52
CA GLY A 45 7.33 -10.76 -16.82
C GLY A 45 6.51 -9.86 -15.89
N THR A 46 7.13 -8.75 -15.47
CA THR A 46 6.48 -7.73 -14.63
C THR A 46 7.18 -6.40 -14.89
N TYR A 47 6.49 -5.48 -15.57
CA TYR A 47 6.97 -4.14 -15.88
C TYR A 47 5.94 -3.10 -15.46
N THR A 48 5.79 -2.94 -14.15
CA THR A 48 4.85 -2.05 -13.48
C THR A 48 5.05 -0.59 -13.88
N ALA A 49 6.28 -0.08 -13.90
CA ALA A 49 6.55 1.32 -14.25
C ALA A 49 6.07 1.67 -15.67
N LYS A 50 6.25 0.75 -16.62
CA LYS A 50 5.76 0.91 -18.00
C LYS A 50 4.23 0.95 -18.05
N ALA A 51 3.55 0.12 -17.27
CA ALA A 51 2.09 0.11 -17.21
C ALA A 51 1.54 1.42 -16.63
N VAL A 52 2.10 1.89 -15.50
CA VAL A 52 1.70 3.15 -14.87
C VAL A 52 1.90 4.33 -15.83
N ARG A 53 3.09 4.44 -16.45
CA ARG A 53 3.36 5.48 -17.46
C ARG A 53 2.35 5.47 -18.60
N LYS A 54 2.00 4.26 -19.08
CA LYS A 54 1.09 4.10 -20.21
C LYS A 54 -0.33 4.48 -19.85
N HIS A 55 -0.82 4.16 -18.65
CA HIS A 55 -2.25 4.19 -18.33
C HIS A 55 -2.68 5.26 -17.32
N TYR A 56 -1.76 5.87 -16.59
CA TYR A 56 -2.14 6.97 -15.70
C TYR A 56 -2.66 8.18 -16.51
N ARG A 57 -3.87 8.64 -16.18
CA ARG A 57 -4.60 9.70 -16.91
C ARG A 57 -5.25 10.71 -15.95
N GLY A 58 -4.55 11.07 -14.88
CA GLY A 58 -5.06 12.01 -13.89
C GLY A 58 -6.04 11.36 -12.91
N HIS A 59 -5.89 10.06 -12.65
CA HIS A 59 -6.66 9.33 -11.64
C HIS A 59 -6.45 9.95 -10.25
N ASP A 60 -7.49 9.94 -9.43
CA ASP A 60 -7.44 10.43 -8.05
C ASP A 60 -6.69 9.50 -7.09
N ARG A 61 -6.45 8.26 -7.52
CA ARG A 61 -5.70 7.21 -6.81
C ARG A 61 -5.16 6.18 -7.78
N VAL A 62 -4.10 5.48 -7.40
CA VAL A 62 -3.55 4.35 -8.15
C VAL A 62 -3.39 3.15 -7.22
N LEU A 63 -3.93 2.00 -7.63
CA LEU A 63 -3.79 0.74 -6.92
C LEU A 63 -2.97 -0.24 -7.78
N ILE A 64 -1.85 -0.71 -7.25
CA ILE A 64 -0.95 -1.66 -7.89
C ILE A 64 -1.05 -2.97 -7.13
N VAL A 65 -1.51 -4.03 -7.79
CA VAL A 65 -1.58 -5.37 -7.21
C VAL A 65 -0.59 -6.26 -7.96
N THR A 66 0.44 -6.72 -7.29
CA THR A 66 1.58 -7.42 -7.91
C THR A 66 2.19 -8.43 -6.96
N ASP A 67 2.80 -9.49 -7.48
CA ASP A 67 3.65 -10.41 -6.73
C ASP A 67 5.13 -9.95 -6.62
N GLU A 68 5.40 -8.70 -7.00
CA GLU A 68 6.69 -8.00 -6.89
C GLU A 68 7.90 -8.75 -7.46
N GLN A 69 7.73 -9.43 -8.60
CA GLN A 69 8.88 -9.70 -9.48
C GLN A 69 9.29 -8.41 -10.20
N ALA A 70 9.70 -7.35 -9.49
CA ALA A 70 10.18 -6.13 -10.12
C ALA A 70 11.33 -6.50 -11.08
N ALA A 71 11.10 -6.36 -12.38
CA ALA A 71 12.14 -6.65 -13.34
C ALA A 71 13.36 -5.77 -13.00
N PRO A 72 14.58 -6.33 -12.96
CA PRO A 72 15.80 -5.60 -12.55
C PRO A 72 16.19 -4.43 -13.51
N TYR A 73 15.30 -4.07 -14.43
CA TYR A 73 15.48 -3.09 -15.50
C TYR A 73 14.55 -1.88 -15.39
N GLU A 74 13.77 -1.73 -14.31
CA GLU A 74 12.94 -0.52 -14.13
C GLU A 74 13.82 0.67 -13.69
N PRO A 75 13.91 1.75 -14.49
CA PRO A 75 14.79 2.89 -14.19
C PRO A 75 14.27 3.77 -13.05
N LEU A 76 12.99 3.65 -12.69
CA LEU A 76 12.34 4.43 -11.63
C LEU A 76 11.26 3.57 -10.93
N PRO A 77 11.03 3.77 -9.62
CA PRO A 77 9.91 3.17 -8.92
C PRO A 77 8.57 3.56 -9.59
N PRO A 78 7.64 2.63 -9.82
CA PRO A 78 6.37 2.91 -10.51
C PRO A 78 5.57 4.06 -9.88
N ALA A 79 5.62 4.19 -8.56
CA ALA A 79 4.88 5.20 -7.82
C ALA A 79 5.44 6.63 -7.99
N GLU A 80 6.66 6.79 -8.48
CA GLU A 80 7.25 8.11 -8.80
C GLU A 80 6.76 8.67 -10.15
N LEU A 81 6.10 7.83 -10.96
CA LEU A 81 5.48 8.24 -12.23
C LEU A 81 4.11 8.90 -12.04
N VAL A 82 3.60 8.86 -10.81
CA VAL A 82 2.34 9.46 -10.38
C VAL A 82 2.66 10.72 -9.58
N PRO A 83 1.93 11.84 -9.72
CA PRO A 83 2.13 13.04 -8.90
C PRO A 83 2.16 12.73 -7.39
N ALA A 84 2.94 13.50 -6.64
CA ALA A 84 3.25 13.20 -5.24
C ALA A 84 2.04 13.31 -4.30
N GLU A 85 1.05 14.12 -4.68
CA GLU A 85 -0.22 14.34 -4.01
C GLU A 85 -1.26 13.25 -4.26
N ILE A 86 -1.08 12.44 -5.31
CA ILE A 86 -2.01 11.37 -5.65
C ILE A 86 -1.61 10.10 -4.91
N PRO A 87 -2.50 9.48 -4.11
CA PRO A 87 -2.21 8.27 -3.37
C PRO A 87 -1.95 7.08 -4.28
N VAL A 88 -0.84 6.39 -4.01
CA VAL A 88 -0.47 5.12 -4.64
C VAL A 88 -0.43 4.03 -3.58
N TYR A 89 -1.22 2.99 -3.77
CA TYR A 89 -1.31 1.82 -2.91
C TYR A 89 -0.75 0.59 -3.64
N THR A 90 0.32 0.01 -3.12
CA THR A 90 0.92 -1.22 -3.66
C THR A 90 0.61 -2.40 -2.74
N TRP A 91 -0.04 -3.43 -3.27
CA TRP A 91 -0.18 -4.73 -2.63
C TRP A 91 0.81 -5.72 -3.20
N ASN A 92 1.78 -6.11 -2.38
CA ASN A 92 2.73 -7.18 -2.68
C ASN A 92 2.15 -8.54 -2.24
N LEU A 93 1.82 -9.38 -3.20
CA LEU A 93 1.17 -10.68 -2.97
C LEU A 93 2.12 -11.77 -2.49
N ALA A 94 3.42 -11.72 -2.82
CA ALA A 94 4.32 -12.87 -2.69
C ALA A 94 5.39 -12.72 -1.60
N GLY A 95 5.36 -11.66 -0.79
CA GLY A 95 6.29 -11.52 0.35
C GLY A 95 7.77 -11.42 -0.03
N TYR A 96 8.07 -11.28 -1.32
CA TYR A 96 9.41 -10.96 -1.79
C TYR A 96 9.81 -9.57 -1.29
N ARG A 97 11.11 -9.42 -1.02
CA ARG A 97 11.69 -8.19 -0.47
C ARG A 97 11.19 -7.00 -1.28
N PRO A 98 10.53 -6.03 -0.64
CA PRO A 98 9.94 -4.96 -1.40
C PRO A 98 10.98 -4.17 -2.18
N ALA A 99 10.72 -3.93 -3.46
CA ALA A 99 11.39 -2.87 -4.20
C ALA A 99 10.76 -1.54 -3.72
N HIS A 100 11.00 -1.17 -2.46
CA HIS A 100 10.37 0.00 -1.85
C HIS A 100 10.81 1.26 -2.59
N GLY A 101 9.90 1.82 -3.39
CA GLY A 101 9.87 3.25 -3.64
C GLY A 101 9.68 4.00 -2.31
N PRO A 102 10.03 5.29 -2.25
CA PRO A 102 10.01 6.06 -1.01
C PRO A 102 8.63 6.03 -0.34
N THR A 103 8.59 5.63 0.93
CA THR A 103 7.38 5.74 1.76
C THR A 103 7.10 7.22 2.05
N GLY A 104 5.84 7.61 1.95
CA GLY A 104 5.39 8.98 2.13
C GLY A 104 3.89 9.04 2.43
N PRO A 105 3.33 10.23 2.68
CA PRO A 105 1.92 10.38 3.05
C PRO A 105 0.94 9.82 2.01
N HIS A 106 1.38 9.69 0.74
CA HIS A 106 0.60 9.18 -0.39
C HIS A 106 1.23 7.94 -1.04
N ARG A 107 2.15 7.25 -0.36
CA ARG A 107 2.85 6.06 -0.88
C ARG A 107 2.76 4.96 0.17
N HIS A 108 1.86 4.01 -0.07
CA HIS A 108 1.56 2.94 0.88
C HIS A 108 1.85 1.58 0.25
N THR A 109 2.57 0.73 0.98
CA THR A 109 2.81 -0.66 0.58
C THR A 109 2.24 -1.59 1.63
N PHE A 110 1.50 -2.60 1.17
CA PHE A 110 0.92 -3.64 2.00
C PHE A 110 1.52 -4.99 1.61
N GLY A 111 1.88 -5.79 2.61
CA GLY A 111 2.29 -7.17 2.43
C GLY A 111 1.09 -8.12 2.52
N GLY A 112 1.04 -9.07 1.59
CA GLY A 112 0.00 -10.08 1.51
C GLY A 112 -1.36 -9.52 1.10
N LEU A 113 -2.32 -10.44 0.90
CA LEU A 113 -3.68 -10.10 0.51
C LEU A 113 -4.67 -10.83 1.40
N THR A 114 -5.35 -10.07 2.26
CA THR A 114 -6.41 -10.54 3.15
C THR A 114 -7.66 -9.71 2.93
N ASP A 115 -8.80 -10.16 3.45
CA ASP A 115 -10.07 -9.41 3.36
C ASP A 115 -9.98 -7.99 3.98
N ALA A 116 -9.04 -7.77 4.89
CA ALA A 116 -8.77 -6.45 5.45
C ALA A 116 -8.33 -5.44 4.38
N ALA A 117 -7.67 -5.91 3.31
CA ALA A 117 -7.18 -5.07 2.21
C ALA A 117 -8.30 -4.24 1.57
N PHE A 118 -9.53 -4.77 1.48
CA PHE A 118 -10.68 -4.06 0.92
C PHE A 118 -11.09 -2.80 1.70
N ARG A 119 -10.66 -2.68 2.96
CA ARG A 119 -10.98 -1.54 3.84
C ARG A 119 -9.84 -0.55 3.99
N MET A 120 -8.60 -0.95 3.66
CA MET A 120 -7.41 -0.16 3.97
C MET A 120 -7.39 1.21 3.28
N VAL A 121 -7.70 1.25 1.98
CA VAL A 121 -7.73 2.51 1.21
C VAL A 121 -8.69 3.51 1.85
N GLY A 122 -9.94 3.10 2.08
CA GLY A 122 -10.94 3.97 2.70
C GLY A 122 -10.57 4.43 4.12
N LEU A 123 -9.88 3.59 4.91
CA LEU A 123 -9.43 3.98 6.24
C LEU A 123 -8.31 5.01 6.21
N ILE A 124 -7.35 4.87 5.30
CA ILE A 124 -6.24 5.80 5.12
C ILE A 124 -6.77 7.14 4.60
N GLU A 125 -7.60 7.12 3.56
CA GLU A 125 -8.17 8.33 2.96
C GLU A 125 -9.13 9.05 3.90
N ALA A 126 -9.84 8.33 4.78
CA ALA A 126 -10.68 8.94 5.82
C ALA A 126 -9.86 9.72 6.87
N GLY A 127 -8.52 9.57 6.90
CA GLY A 127 -7.61 10.55 7.50
C GLY A 127 -7.87 10.83 8.98
N ARG A 128 -8.31 9.84 9.77
CA ARG A 128 -8.50 10.04 11.21
C ARG A 128 -7.14 10.13 11.92
N VAL A 129 -6.65 11.36 12.04
CA VAL A 129 -5.56 11.68 12.97
C VAL A 129 -6.14 11.60 14.38
N ALA A 130 -5.78 10.55 15.10
CA ALA A 130 -6.17 10.37 16.49
C ALA A 130 -4.93 9.97 17.29
N ALA A 131 -4.82 10.52 18.50
CA ALA A 131 -3.90 9.98 19.49
C ALA A 131 -4.35 8.57 19.88
N TRP A 132 -3.41 7.68 20.14
CA TRP A 132 -3.76 6.37 20.64
C TRP A 132 -4.40 6.50 22.03
N PRO A 133 -5.44 5.72 22.36
CA PRO A 133 -6.16 5.85 23.63
C PRO A 133 -5.23 5.76 24.86
N TRP A 134 -4.16 4.97 24.76
CA TRP A 134 -3.17 4.80 25.82
C TRP A 134 -2.10 5.90 25.87
N THR A 135 -2.04 6.79 24.88
CA THR A 135 -1.15 7.98 24.91
C THR A 135 -1.80 9.18 25.59
N ALA A 136 -3.13 9.19 25.73
CA ALA A 136 -3.86 10.29 26.36
C ALA A 136 -3.64 10.37 27.89
N ASP A 137 -3.27 9.26 28.54
CA ASP A 137 -3.07 9.21 29.99
C ASP A 137 -1.68 9.70 30.45
N LEU A 138 -0.70 9.81 29.55
CA LEU A 138 0.65 10.25 29.90
C LEU A 138 0.73 11.76 30.20
N ASP A 139 -0.10 12.58 29.56
CA ASP A 139 -0.16 14.02 29.85
C ASP A 139 -0.78 14.33 31.23
N ARG A 140 -1.60 13.42 31.78
CA ARG A 140 -2.20 13.58 33.11
C ARG A 140 -1.23 13.22 34.24
N ALA A 141 -0.30 12.31 33.98
CA ALA A 141 0.69 11.87 34.97
C ALA A 141 1.81 12.90 35.18
N VAL A 142 2.17 13.68 34.15
CA VAL A 142 3.22 14.72 34.26
C VAL A 142 2.71 15.98 34.97
N GLY A 143 1.41 16.26 34.93
CA GLY A 143 0.78 17.39 35.65
C GLY A 143 0.59 17.18 37.15
N HIS A 144 0.64 15.93 37.63
CA HIS A 144 0.55 15.59 39.06
C HIS A 144 1.87 15.00 39.52
N GLY A 145 2.83 15.87 39.85
CA GLY A 145 4.18 15.57 40.35
C GLY A 145 4.33 14.26 41.13
N LEU A 146 4.47 13.16 40.40
CA LEU A 146 4.94 11.88 40.92
C LEU A 146 6.43 11.86 40.62
N ALA A 147 7.21 12.17 41.65
CA ALA A 147 8.65 11.94 41.63
C ALA A 147 8.91 10.49 41.22
N LEU A 148 9.66 10.31 40.13
CA LEU A 148 10.17 9.01 39.76
C LEU A 148 11.06 8.51 40.91
N PRO A 149 10.88 7.26 41.40
CA PRO A 149 11.76 6.73 42.44
C PRO A 149 13.18 6.64 41.90
N GLU A 150 14.15 7.13 42.69
CA GLU A 150 15.56 7.04 42.38
C GLU A 150 15.95 5.59 42.11
N ARG A 151 16.63 5.37 40.98
CA ARG A 151 17.26 4.09 40.67
C ARG A 151 18.49 3.96 41.54
N ASP A 152 18.45 3.07 42.53
CA ASP A 152 19.63 2.62 43.25
C ASP A 152 20.63 2.01 42.26
N LEU A 153 21.67 2.78 41.94
CA LEU A 153 22.87 2.33 41.27
C LEU A 153 23.75 1.62 42.32
N ALA A 154 23.43 0.36 42.61
CA ALA A 154 24.37 -0.53 43.29
C ALA A 154 25.37 -1.08 42.25
N ALA A 155 26.58 -0.53 42.28
CA ALA A 155 27.73 -1.03 41.55
C ALA A 155 28.03 -2.49 41.93
N SER A 156 28.21 -3.34 40.92
CA SER A 156 28.88 -4.64 41.07
C SER A 156 30.25 -4.57 40.40
N GLU A 157 31.31 -4.55 41.21
CA GLU A 157 32.69 -4.78 40.78
C GLU A 157 32.88 -6.22 40.28
N PRO A 158 33.82 -6.44 39.32
CA PRO A 158 34.17 -7.78 38.86
C PRO A 158 35.09 -8.49 39.86
N ARG A 159 34.84 -9.78 40.13
CA ARG A 159 35.80 -10.67 40.79
C ARG A 159 36.83 -11.22 39.79
N SER A 160 38.04 -11.33 40.33
CA SER A 160 39.34 -11.74 39.79
C SER A 160 39.37 -12.99 38.93
#